data_AF-A0A373F4G5-F1
#
_entry.id   AF-A0A373F4G5-F1
#
_cell.length_a   1.000
_cell.length_b   1.000
_cell.length_c   1.000
_cell.angle_alpha   90.00
_cell.angle_beta   90.00
_cell.angle_gamma   90.00
#
_symmetry.space_group_name_H-M   'P 1'
#
loop_
_entity.id
_entity.type
_entity.pdbx_description
1 polymer ?
#
loop_
_entity_poly.entity_id
_entity_poly.type
_entity_poly.pdbx_seq_one_letter_code
_entity_poly.pdbx_strand_id
1 'polypeptide(L)'
;MGNKSFGEVKTRKNIFPSQAQDIVDKGSIDILIIQAIASPKTKDILDKGGVTLYEGVEPGEVERMRECVARELELKEKKETE
;
A
#
# COMPACT_ATOMS: atom_id res chain seq x y z
N MET A 1 17.01 16.17 -7.47
CA MET A 1 15.92 15.37 -8.07
C MET A 1 15.06 14.85 -6.94
N GLY A 2 13.79 15.27 -6.90
CA GLY A 2 12.93 15.09 -5.74
C GLY A 2 12.83 13.63 -5.33
N ASN A 3 13.03 13.37 -4.04
CA ASN A 3 12.64 12.12 -3.40
C ASN A 3 11.19 11.84 -3.80
N LYS A 4 10.96 10.88 -4.72
CA LYS A 4 9.64 10.30 -4.89
C LYS A 4 9.37 9.51 -3.62
N SER A 5 8.97 10.22 -2.58
CA SER A 5 8.32 9.60 -1.43
C SER A 5 7.03 9.02 -1.99
N PHE A 6 7.01 7.71 -2.24
CA PHE A 6 5.74 6.99 -2.24
C PHE A 6 5.05 7.35 -0.92
N GLY A 7 3.77 7.74 -0.94
CA GLY A 7 3.02 8.05 0.28
C GLY A 7 2.75 6.81 1.12
N GLU A 8 1.57 6.67 1.71
CA GLU A 8 1.28 5.52 2.56
C GLU A 8 1.20 4.23 1.74
N VAL A 9 1.97 3.21 2.16
CA VAL A 9 1.85 1.84 1.65
C VAL A 9 0.98 1.04 2.60
N LYS A 10 -0.10 0.45 2.09
CA LYS A 10 -1.04 -0.31 2.92
C LYS A 10 -1.21 -1.74 2.44
N THR A 11 -1.28 -2.67 3.38
CA THR A 11 -1.51 -4.10 3.11
C THR A 11 -2.87 -4.54 3.64
N ARG A 12 -3.64 -5.32 2.86
CA ARG A 12 -4.91 -5.92 3.28
C ARG A 12 -5.06 -7.36 2.78
N LYS A 13 -5.94 -8.13 3.42
CA LYS A 13 -6.29 -9.48 2.91
C LYS A 13 -7.20 -9.39 1.70
N ASN A 14 -8.21 -8.52 1.75
CA ASN A 14 -9.19 -8.32 0.69
C ASN A 14 -9.66 -6.86 0.67
N ILE A 15 -10.31 -6.44 -0.43
CA ILE A 15 -10.87 -5.10 -0.60
C ILE A 15 -12.18 -5.11 -1.38
N PHE A 16 -13.16 -4.37 -0.86
CA PHE A 16 -14.44 -4.15 -1.51
C PHE A 16 -14.51 -2.77 -2.20
N PRO A 17 -15.40 -2.59 -3.19
CA PRO A 17 -15.52 -1.33 -3.92
C PRO A 17 -15.77 -0.11 -3.03
N SER A 18 -16.57 -0.24 -1.97
CA SER A 18 -16.80 0.85 -1.00
C SER A 18 -15.54 1.24 -0.25
N GLN A 19 -14.69 0.27 0.09
CA GLN A 19 -13.41 0.52 0.74
C GLN A 19 -12.39 1.13 -0.21
N ALA A 20 -12.42 0.73 -1.48
CA ALA A 20 -11.59 1.35 -2.52
C ALA A 20 -11.94 2.82 -2.68
N GLN A 21 -13.23 3.14 -2.70
CA GLN A 21 -13.69 4.53 -2.76
C GLN A 21 -13.20 5.34 -1.57
N ASP A 22 -13.36 4.82 -0.34
CA ASP A 22 -12.87 5.48 0.88
C ASP A 22 -11.35 5.71 0.89
N ILE A 23 -10.57 4.78 0.31
CA ILE A 23 -9.12 4.92 0.17
C ILE A 23 -8.78 6.08 -0.77
N VAL A 24 -9.46 6.16 -1.92
CA VAL A 24 -9.27 7.22 -2.89
C VAL A 24 -9.69 8.58 -2.33
N ASP A 25 -10.85 8.64 -1.68
CA ASP A 25 -11.37 9.87 -1.05
C ASP A 25 -10.43 10.41 0.05
N LYS A 26 -9.76 9.53 0.80
CA LYS A 26 -8.76 9.94 1.80
C LYS A 26 -7.47 10.46 1.18
N GLY A 27 -7.11 10.00 -0.02
CA GLY A 27 -5.95 10.46 -0.77
C GLY A 27 -4.59 10.27 -0.09
N SER A 28 -4.51 9.41 0.94
CA SER A 28 -3.28 9.23 1.73
C SER A 28 -2.44 8.03 1.29
N ILE A 29 -3.06 7.10 0.54
CA ILE A 29 -2.48 5.81 0.17
C ILE A 29 -2.16 5.83 -1.32
N ASP A 30 -0.89 5.71 -1.65
CA ASP A 30 -0.43 5.61 -3.05
C ASP A 30 -0.32 4.15 -3.50
N ILE A 31 0.01 3.23 -2.57
CA ILE A 31 0.20 1.82 -2.88
C ILE A 31 -0.65 0.97 -1.96
N LEU A 32 -1.50 0.15 -2.56
CA LEU A 32 -2.31 -0.83 -1.89
C LEU A 32 -1.90 -2.24 -2.32
N ILE A 33 -1.66 -3.11 -1.35
CA ILE A 33 -1.25 -4.50 -1.58
C ILE A 33 -2.28 -5.41 -0.95
N ILE A 34 -2.84 -6.33 -1.73
CA ILE A 34 -3.86 -7.27 -1.28
C ILE A 34 -3.48 -8.72 -1.57
N GLN A 35 -3.92 -9.62 -0.68
CA GLN A 35 -3.73 -11.07 -0.87
C GLN A 35 -4.78 -11.68 -1.80
N ALA A 36 -6.00 -11.16 -1.77
CA ALA A 36 -7.08 -11.58 -2.67
C ALA A 36 -6.95 -10.95 -4.06
N ILE A 37 -7.75 -11.43 -5.02
CA ILE A 37 -7.92 -10.81 -6.33
C ILE A 37 -9.03 -9.77 -6.23
N ALA A 38 -8.74 -8.53 -6.63
CA ALA A 38 -9.73 -7.46 -6.61
C ALA A 38 -10.76 -7.65 -7.73
N SER A 39 -12.00 -7.24 -7.46
CA SER A 39 -13.02 -7.18 -8.51
C SER A 39 -12.66 -6.10 -9.56
N PRO A 40 -13.07 -6.25 -10.83
CA PRO A 40 -12.80 -5.25 -11.87
C PRO A 40 -13.27 -3.84 -11.47
N LYS A 41 -14.42 -3.74 -10.79
CA LYS A 41 -14.96 -2.48 -10.26
C LYS A 41 -14.04 -1.85 -9.23
N THR A 42 -13.47 -2.66 -8.33
CA THR A 42 -12.51 -2.18 -7.34
C THR A 42 -11.24 -1.64 -8.02
N LYS A 43 -10.72 -2.35 -9.03
CA LYS A 43 -9.52 -1.93 -9.77
C LYS A 43 -9.73 -0.59 -10.47
N ASP A 44 -10.86 -0.43 -11.15
CA ASP A 44 -11.23 0.82 -11.83
C ASP A 44 -11.30 2.02 -10.87
N ILE A 45 -11.85 1.83 -9.66
CA ILE A 45 -11.90 2.89 -8.64
C ILE A 45 -10.48 3.30 -8.21
N LEU A 46 -9.63 2.31 -7.91
CA LEU A 46 -8.26 2.57 -7.44
C LEU A 46 -7.40 3.22 -8.53
N ASP A 47 -7.50 2.74 -9.77
CA ASP A 47 -6.79 3.28 -10.92
C ASP A 47 -7.16 4.75 -11.18
N LYS A 48 -8.47 5.06 -11.21
CA LYS A 48 -8.97 6.44 -11.33
C LYS A 48 -8.54 7.33 -10.17
N GLY A 49 -8.37 6.74 -8.99
CA GLY A 49 -7.86 7.42 -7.80
C GLY A 49 -6.34 7.56 -7.75
N GLY A 50 -5.60 7.07 -8.74
CA GLY A 50 -4.13 7.10 -8.76
C GLY A 50 -3.46 6.13 -7.78
N VAL A 51 -4.20 5.17 -7.24
CA VAL A 51 -3.69 4.20 -6.28
C VAL A 51 -3.16 2.97 -7.01
N THR A 52 -1.89 2.66 -6.82
CA THR A 52 -1.26 1.46 -7.38
C THR A 52 -1.71 0.23 -6.59
N LEU A 53 -2.38 -0.71 -7.25
CA LEU A 53 -2.84 -1.96 -6.65
C LEU A 53 -1.91 -3.13 -7.02
N TYR A 54 -1.41 -3.84 -6.01
CA TYR A 54 -0.82 -5.17 -6.16
C TYR A 54 -1.78 -6.21 -5.57
N GLU A 55 -2.14 -7.22 -6.33
CA GLU A 55 -3.13 -8.24 -5.91
C GLU A 55 -2.59 -9.66 -6.04
N GLY A 56 -3.23 -10.60 -5.33
CA GLY A 56 -2.80 -12.00 -5.34
C GLY A 56 -1.47 -12.24 -4.63
N VAL A 57 -1.05 -11.34 -3.75
CA VAL A 57 0.23 -11.45 -3.04
C VAL A 57 0.14 -12.52 -1.97
N GLU A 58 1.09 -13.46 -1.96
CA GLU A 58 1.12 -14.51 -0.95
C GLU A 58 1.26 -13.94 0.46
N PRO A 59 0.62 -14.55 1.47
CA PRO A 59 0.66 -14.04 2.85
C PRO A 59 2.09 -13.95 3.39
N GLY A 60 2.98 -14.88 3.00
CA GLY A 60 4.39 -14.83 3.38
C GLY A 60 5.14 -13.63 2.80
N GLU A 61 4.82 -13.21 1.57
CA GLU A 61 5.40 -12.01 0.97
C GLU A 61 4.94 -10.74 1.69
N VAL A 62 3.67 -10.68 2.08
CA VAL A 62 3.13 -9.55 2.86
C VAL A 62 3.84 -9.43 4.21
N GLU A 63 4.14 -10.55 4.85
CA GLU A 63 4.87 -10.58 6.13
C GLU A 63 6.32 -10.09 5.97
N ARG A 64 7.06 -10.65 4.99
CA ARG A 64 8.41 -10.19 4.65
C ARG A 64 8.46 -8.69 4.37
N MET A 65 7.48 -8.19 3.63
CA MET A 65 7.41 -6.78 3.26
C MET A 65 7.15 -5.89 4.48
N ARG A 66 6.30 -6.32 5.44
CA ARG A 66 6.09 -5.61 6.71
C ARG A 66 7.37 -5.55 7.54
N GLU A 67 8.12 -6.66 7.61
CA GLU A 67 9.39 -6.71 8.32
C GLU A 67 10.43 -5.78 7.68
N CYS A 68 10.55 -5.77 6.35
CA CYS A 68 11.43 -4.85 5.63
C CYS A 68 11.08 -3.39 5.90
N VAL A 69 9.79 -3.02 5.81
CA VAL A 69 9.35 -1.64 6.08
C VAL A 69 9.63 -1.25 7.52
N ALA A 70 9.34 -2.12 8.50
CA ALA A 70 9.62 -1.86 9.90
C ALA A 70 11.12 -1.63 10.16
N ARG A 71 11.98 -2.47 9.57
CA ARG A 71 13.44 -2.33 9.70
C ARG A 71 13.98 -1.05 9.07
N GLU A 72 13.48 -0.68 7.88
CA GLU A 72 13.90 0.56 7.21
C GLU A 72 13.49 1.81 8.00
N LEU A 73 12.31 1.79 8.63
CA LEU A 73 11.87 2.88 9.52
C LEU A 73 12.79 2.99 10.74
N GLU A 74 13.08 1.87 11.41
CA GLU A 74 13.97 1.86 12.60
C GLU A 74 15.40 2.35 12.24
N LEU A 75 15.90 2.00 11.05
CA LEU A 75 17.21 2.45 10.57
C LEU A 75 17.24 3.95 10.25
N LYS A 76 16.14 4.52 9.77
CA LYS A 76 16.03 5.98 9.56
C LYS A 76 16.01 6.74 10.89
N GLU A 77 15.25 6.27 11.87
CA GLU A 77 15.17 6.90 13.19
C GLU A 77 16.53 6.92 13.91
N LYS A 78 17.33 5.85 13.77
CA LYS A 78 18.69 5.82 14.32
C LYS A 78 19.64 6.81 13.64
N LYS A 79 19.56 6.95 12.31
CA LYS A 79 20.42 7.89 11.55
C LYS A 79 20.08 9.37 11.78
N GLU A 80 18.86 9.69 12.21
CA GLU A 80 18.46 11.07 12.54
C GLU A 80 18.81 11.47 13.98
N THR A 81 19.23 10.52 14.82
CA THR A 81 19.57 10.76 16.24
C THR A 81 21.09 10.86 16.49
N GLU A 82 21.93 10.64 15.46
CA GLU A 82 23.41 10.73 15.52
C GLU A 82 23.98 12.02 14.89
#